data_AF-A0A1F6M760-F1
#
_entry.id   AF-A0A1F6M760-F1
#
_cell.length_a   1.000
_cell.length_b   1.000
_cell.length_c   1.000
_cell.angle_alpha   90.00
_cell.angle_beta   90.00
_cell.angle_gamma   90.00
#
_symmetry.space_group_name_H-M   'P 1'
#
loop_
_entity.id
_entity.type
_entity.pdbx_description
1 polymer ?
#
loop_
_entity_poly.entity_id
_entity_poly.type
_entity_poly.pdbx_seq_one_letter_code
_entity_poly.pdbx_strand_id
1 'polypeptide(L)' 'MSIPSAQDLSLRQDNARAQLKKLQQAYSLFLEEWEKLEEQERSVFRVLADHIDKKQIHSVNKKINSIIDSL' A
#
# COMPACT_ATOMS: atom_id res chain seq x y z
N MET A 1 -29.74 26.18 30.32
CA MET A 1 -28.61 25.24 30.26
C MET A 1 -27.59 25.69 31.28
N SER A 2 -27.10 24.82 32.17
CA SER A 2 -26.04 25.16 33.12
C SER A 2 -24.73 25.36 32.38
N ILE A 3 -23.99 26.41 32.75
CA ILE A 3 -22.67 26.69 32.18
C ILE A 3 -21.69 25.66 32.77
N PRO A 4 -20.88 24.97 31.94
CA PRO A 4 -19.88 24.02 32.41
C PRO A 4 -18.88 24.68 33.37
N SER A 5 -18.46 23.96 34.40
CA SER A 5 -17.43 24.46 35.31
C SER A 5 -16.06 24.46 34.63
N ALA A 6 -15.10 25.21 35.19
CA ALA A 6 -13.72 25.20 34.72
C ALA A 6 -13.08 23.79 34.77
N GLN A 7 -13.47 22.97 35.75
CA GLN A 7 -13.03 21.57 35.85
C GLN A 7 -13.60 20.72 34.71
N ASP A 8 -14.88 20.91 34.35
CA ASP A 8 -15.50 20.21 33.23
C ASP A 8 -14.84 20.55 31.90
N LEU A 9 -14.46 21.83 31.72
CA LEU A 9 -13.76 22.29 30.51
C LEU A 9 -12.34 21.71 30.43
N SER A 10 -11.60 21.66 31.54
CA SER A 10 -10.27 21.03 31.60
C SER A 10 -10.36 19.55 31.26
N LEU A 11 -11.31 18.82 31.86
CA LEU A 11 -11.48 17.39 31.63
C LEU A 11 -11.85 17.08 30.17
N ARG A 12 -12.69 17.93 29.57
CA ARG A 12 -13.00 17.86 28.13
C ARG A 12 -11.78 18.13 27.25
N GLN A 13 -10.95 19.10 27.62
CA GLN A 13 -9.73 19.42 26.89
C GLN A 13 -8.72 18.27 26.92
N ASP A 14 -8.54 17.64 28.09
CA ASP A 14 -7.64 16.51 28.25
C ASP A 14 -8.14 15.28 27.49
N ASN A 15 -9.45 15.01 27.54
CA ASN A 15 -10.08 13.95 26.74
C ASN A 15 -9.92 14.19 25.24
N ALA A 16 -10.13 15.42 24.77
CA ALA A 16 -9.95 15.78 23.36
C ALA A 16 -8.49 15.61 22.92
N ARG A 17 -7.51 16.00 23.76
CA ARG A 17 -6.08 15.78 23.50
C ARG A 17 -5.74 14.29 23.43
N ALA A 18 -6.28 13.48 24.33
CA ALA A 18 -6.07 12.04 24.32
C ALA A 18 -6.66 11.39 23.05
N GLN A 19 -7.84 11.82 22.61
CA GLN A 19 -8.44 11.37 21.36
C GLN A 19 -7.61 11.79 20.13
N LEU A 20 -7.14 13.04 20.10
CA LEU A 20 -6.25 13.55 19.05
C LEU A 20 -4.97 12.72 18.94
N LYS A 21 -4.35 12.40 20.08
CA LYS A 21 -3.14 11.57 20.10
C LYS A 21 -3.40 10.16 19.55
N LYS A 22 -4.52 9.55 19.91
CA LYS A 22 -4.93 8.24 19.35
C LYS A 22 -5.16 8.33 17.84
N LEU A 23 -5.81 9.39 17.37
CA LEU A 23 -6.06 9.61 15.94
C LEU A 23 -4.74 9.77 15.17
N GLN A 24 -3.79 10.54 15.71
CA GLN A 24 -2.46 10.71 15.11
C GLN A 24 -1.70 9.39 15.02
N GLN A 25 -1.75 8.56 16.07
CA GLN A 25 -1.13 7.23 16.06
C GLN A 25 -1.78 6.32 15.01
N ALA A 26 -3.12 6.27 14.96
CA ALA A 26 -3.83 5.48 13.96
C ALA A 26 -3.52 5.94 12.53
N TYR A 27 -3.42 7.25 12.30
CA TYR A 27 -3.05 7.81 11.00
C TYR A 27 -1.61 7.45 10.61
N SER A 28 -0.67 7.50 11.55
CA SER A 28 0.71 7.10 11.30
C SER A 28 0.82 5.62 10.91
N LEU A 29 0.08 4.74 11.60
CA LEU A 29 0.03 3.32 11.26
C LEU A 29 -0.60 3.09 9.88
N PHE A 30 -1.68 3.84 9.57
CA PHE A 30 -2.30 3.78 8.26
C PHE A 30 -1.31 4.15 7.14
N LEU A 31 -0.53 5.23 7.31
CA LEU A 31 0.47 5.63 6.32
C LEU A 31 1.54 4.55 6.12
N GLU A 32 2.02 3.94 7.20
CA GLU A 32 3.03 2.87 7.12
C GLU A 32 2.49 1.64 6.36
N GLU A 33 1.26 1.22 6.67
CA GLU A 33 0.63 0.09 5.98
C GLU A 33 0.31 0.41 4.51
N TRP A 34 -0.07 1.66 4.22
CA TRP A 34 -0.30 2.13 2.86
C TRP A 34 0.99 2.07 2.02
N GLU A 35 2.12 2.53 2.58
CA GLU A 35 3.41 2.48 1.90
C GLU A 35 3.86 1.04 1.61
N LYS A 36 3.64 0.11 2.56
CA LYS A 36 3.88 -1.33 2.35
C LYS A 36 3.03 -1.90 1.22
N LEU A 37 1.75 -1.50 1.14
CA LEU A 37 0.86 -1.95 0.07
C LEU A 37 1.30 -1.42 -1.30
N GLU A 38 1.71 -0.16 -1.40
CA GLU A 38 2.25 0.40 -2.65
C GLU A 38 3.52 -0.35 -3.09
N GLU A 39 4.40 -0.70 -2.15
CA GLU A 39 5.60 -1.48 -2.47
C GLU A 39 5.26 -2.89 -2.97
N GLN A 40 4.29 -3.54 -2.33
CA GLN A 40 3.79 -4.85 -2.77
C GLN A 40 3.17 -4.78 -4.16
N GLU A 41 2.35 -3.76 -4.45
CA GLU A 41 1.76 -3.55 -5.78
C GLU A 41 2.85 -3.42 -6.85
N ARG A 42 3.86 -2.56 -6.60
CA ARG A 42 4.98 -2.39 -7.52
C ARG A 42 5.76 -3.69 -7.74
N SER A 43 5.95 -4.48 -6.68
CA SER A 43 6.61 -5.79 -6.78
C SER A 43 5.82 -6.76 -7.64
N VAL A 44 4.50 -6.87 -7.40
CA VAL A 44 3.60 -7.72 -8.21
C VAL A 44 3.61 -7.27 -9.68
N PHE A 45 3.57 -5.97 -9.94
CA PHE A 45 3.64 -5.44 -11.30
C PHE A 45 4.95 -5.83 -12.00
N ARG A 46 6.10 -5.73 -11.32
CA ARG A 46 7.39 -6.18 -11.88
C ARG A 46 7.39 -7.68 -12.19
N VAL A 47 6.89 -8.50 -11.27
CA VAL A 47 6.82 -9.96 -11.49
C VAL A 47 5.94 -10.30 -12.70
N LEU A 48 4.82 -9.60 -12.87
CA LEU A 48 3.94 -9.77 -14.02
C LEU A 48 4.62 -9.33 -15.33
N ALA A 49 5.29 -8.17 -15.32
CA ALA A 49 6.04 -7.68 -16.48
C ALA A 49 7.13 -8.68 -16.90
N ASP A 50 7.96 -9.13 -15.95
CA ASP A 50 9.00 -10.14 -16.18
C ASP A 50 8.43 -11.45 -16.74
N HIS A 51 7.26 -11.87 -16.25
CA HIS A 51 6.60 -13.08 -16.73
C HIS A 51 6.12 -12.94 -18.18
N ILE A 52 5.54 -11.79 -18.53
CA ILE A 52 5.11 -11.47 -19.90
C ILE A 52 6.33 -11.49 -20.84
N ASP A 53 7.42 -10.83 -20.46
CA ASP A 53 8.65 -10.77 -21.26
C ASP A 53 9.23 -12.16 -21.49
N LYS A 54 9.32 -12.98 -20.44
CA LYS A 54 9.76 -14.39 -20.56
C LYS A 54 8.87 -15.20 -21.50
N LYS A 55 7.55 -15.00 -21.46
CA LYS A 55 6.60 -15.69 -22.36
C LYS A 55 6.77 -15.25 -23.81
N GLN A 56 7.02 -13.97 -24.05
CA GLN A 56 7.31 -13.45 -25.40
C GLN A 56 8.63 -14.02 -25.93
N ILE A 57 9.70 -14.01 -25.14
CA ILE A 57 11.00 -14.60 -25.50
C ILE A 57 10.83 -16.10 -25.82
N HIS A 58 10.10 -16.84 -24.98
CA HIS A 58 9.82 -18.25 -25.22
C HIS A 58 9.06 -18.48 -26.54
N SER A 59 8.07 -17.62 -26.86
CA SER A 59 7.34 -17.69 -28.12
C SER A 59 8.22 -17.42 -29.33
N VAL A 60 9.12 -16.42 -29.25
CA VAL A 60 10.10 -16.10 -30.30
C VAL A 60 11.06 -17.26 -30.52
N ASN A 61 11.64 -17.83 -29.45
CA ASN A 61 12.54 -18.97 -29.55
C ASN A 61 11.86 -20.20 -30.18
N LYS A 62 10.60 -20.47 -29.82
CA LYS A 62 9.84 -21.56 -30.44
C LYS A 62 9.64 -21.34 -31.95
N LYS A 63 9.38 -20.11 -32.37
CA LYS A 63 9.27 -19.76 -33.80
C LYS A 63 10.60 -19.94 -34.53
N ILE A 64 11.71 -19.48 -33.95
CA ILE A 64 13.05 -19.64 -34.52
C ILE A 64 13.36 -21.13 -34.71
N ASN A 65 13.15 -21.95 -33.68
CA ASN A 65 13.38 -23.40 -33.77
C ASN A 65 12.50 -24.05 -34.85
N SER A 66 11.21 -23.68 -34.95
CA SER A 66 10.35 -24.23 -36.00
C SER A 66 10.81 -23.87 -37.42
N ILE A 67 11.44 -22.72 -37.60
CA ILE A 67 12.01 -22.31 -38.90
C ILE A 67 13.25 -23.15 -39.21
N ILE A 68 14.14 -23.32 -38.23
CA ILE A 68 15.35 -24.15 -38.35
C ILE A 68 14.99 -25.60 -38.67
N ASP A 69 14.00 -26.18 -37.99
CA ASP A 69 13.57 -27.57 -38.20
C ASP A 69 12.86 -27.78 -39.56
N SER A 70 12.42 -26.69 -40.20
CA SER A 70 11.74 -26.70 -41.51
C SER A 70 12.66 -26.43 -42.70
N LEU A 71 13.94 -26.15 -42.45
CA LEU A 71 15.01 -25.94 -43.43
C LEU A 71 15.86 -27.20 -43.60
#